data_AF-A0A961IZG1-F1
#
_entry.id   AF-A0A961IZG1-F1
#
_cell.length_a   1.000
_cell.length_b   1.000
_cell.length_c   1.000
_cell.angle_alpha   90.00
_cell.angle_beta   90.00
_cell.angle_gamma   90.00
#
_symmetry.space_group_name_H-M   'P 1'
#
loop_
_entity.id
_entity.type
_entity.pdbx_description
1 polymer ?
#
loop_
_entity_poly.entity_id
_entity_poly.type
_entity_poly.pdbx_seq_one_letter_code
_entity_poly.pdbx_strand_id
1 'polypeptide(L)'
;IAEAAQKSIAHAETLRGEQAGMAQALDTFLPTFRSIGESAEWTARGVHDASQKVRTLIDRSETMVQASVGLGGGTIDQRFIDRVKADAAAISAAFETAVAERRISLAALFDQRYREIPGTDPVQVMAPFTELTDRLLPPIQEAALDFDPRVIFCAAVDRNGYLPTHNRKFSHPQSADPVWNAANSRNRRIFDDRVGLKAGRNTEPFLLQVYRRDMGGGAFMMMKDLSAPIVVRGQHWGGLRLAYRIS
;
A
#
# COMPACT_ATOMS: atom_id res chain seq x y z
N ILE A 1 76.37 23.90 -8.71
CA ILE A 1 75.52 23.46 -9.86
C ILE A 1 75.37 21.94 -9.89
N ALA A 2 76.46 21.15 -9.81
CA ALA A 2 76.40 19.68 -9.83
C ALA A 2 75.56 19.06 -8.70
N GLU A 3 75.70 19.52 -7.45
CA GLU A 3 74.98 18.95 -6.29
C GLU A 3 73.47 19.19 -6.33
N ALA A 4 73.04 20.36 -6.83
CA ALA A 4 71.62 20.68 -7.03
C ALA A 4 70.99 19.83 -8.14
N ALA A 5 71.73 19.57 -9.22
CA ALA A 5 71.28 18.68 -10.30
C ALA A 5 71.12 17.22 -9.80
N GLN A 6 72.04 16.75 -8.95
CA GLN A 6 72.01 15.40 -8.40
C GLN A 6 70.85 15.18 -7.43
N LYS A 7 70.53 16.17 -6.58
CA LYS A 7 69.32 16.15 -5.75
C LYS A 7 68.02 16.14 -6.56
N SER A 8 67.94 16.93 -7.64
CA SER A 8 66.76 16.94 -8.51
C SER A 8 66.55 15.61 -9.24
N ILE A 9 67.63 14.93 -9.66
CA ILE A 9 67.55 13.60 -10.28
C ILE A 9 67.04 12.56 -9.28
N ALA A 10 67.60 12.52 -8.06
CA ALA A 10 67.16 11.60 -7.01
C ALA A 10 65.68 11.81 -6.62
N HIS A 11 65.25 13.07 -6.56
CA HIS A 11 63.85 13.41 -6.29
C HIS A 11 62.92 12.98 -7.44
N ALA A 12 63.33 13.17 -8.70
CA ALA A 12 62.56 12.71 -9.87
C ALA A 12 62.49 11.18 -9.99
N GLU A 13 63.51 10.45 -9.53
CA GLU A 13 63.49 8.99 -9.44
C GLU A 13 62.53 8.49 -8.35
N THR A 14 62.51 9.17 -7.20
CA THR A 14 61.58 8.85 -6.10
C THR A 14 60.13 9.10 -6.53
N LEU A 15 59.85 10.26 -7.15
CA LEU A 15 58.54 10.59 -7.73
C LEU A 15 58.08 9.56 -8.78
N ARG A 16 59.00 9.06 -9.61
CA ARG A 16 58.68 8.00 -10.58
C ARG A 16 58.36 6.67 -9.89
N GLY A 17 59.10 6.31 -8.85
CA GLY A 17 58.83 5.12 -8.04
C GLY A 17 57.47 5.19 -7.34
N GLU A 18 57.12 6.34 -6.77
CA GLU A 18 55.81 6.59 -6.15
C GLU A 18 54.68 6.53 -7.18
N GLN A 19 54.85 7.13 -8.36
CA GLN A 19 53.85 7.04 -9.44
C GLN A 19 53.67 5.62 -9.97
N ALA A 20 54.75 4.84 -10.10
CA ALA A 20 54.67 3.44 -10.49
C ALA A 20 53.94 2.60 -9.42
N GLY A 21 54.23 2.83 -8.14
CA GLY A 21 53.52 2.19 -7.03
C GLY A 21 52.03 2.55 -6.99
N MET A 22 51.69 3.81 -7.23
CA MET A 22 50.30 4.29 -7.33
C MET A 22 49.55 3.67 -8.51
N ALA A 23 50.19 3.57 -9.68
CA ALA A 23 49.61 2.94 -10.85
C ALA A 23 49.33 1.45 -10.61
N GLN A 24 50.27 0.73 -9.99
CA GLN A 24 50.10 -0.68 -9.64
C GLN A 24 49.01 -0.90 -8.57
N ALA A 25 48.89 0.01 -7.61
CA ALA A 25 47.81 -0.02 -6.62
C ALA A 25 46.44 0.20 -7.28
N LEU A 26 46.33 1.14 -8.23
CA LEU A 26 45.10 1.39 -8.99
C LEU A 26 44.73 0.21 -9.89
N ASP A 27 45.70 -0.42 -10.55
CA ASP A 27 45.50 -1.62 -11.37
C ASP A 27 45.01 -2.82 -10.53
N THR A 28 45.38 -2.86 -9.24
CA THR A 28 44.89 -3.88 -8.31
C THR A 28 43.52 -3.53 -7.73
N PHE A 29 43.29 -2.26 -7.40
CA PHE A 29 42.07 -1.80 -6.72
C PHE A 29 40.86 -1.73 -7.65
N LEU A 30 41.02 -1.21 -8.88
CA LEU A 30 39.90 -1.00 -9.80
C LEU A 30 39.15 -2.29 -10.17
N PRO A 31 39.81 -3.43 -10.46
CA PRO A 31 39.12 -4.70 -10.71
C PRO A 31 38.36 -5.20 -9.49
N THR A 32 38.92 -5.10 -8.29
CA THR A 32 38.23 -5.49 -7.05
C THR A 32 37.01 -4.62 -6.81
N PHE A 33 37.11 -3.30 -6.99
CA PHE A 33 35.99 -2.39 -6.85
C PHE A 33 34.87 -2.68 -7.86
N ARG A 34 35.21 -2.97 -9.12
CA ARG A 34 34.23 -3.41 -10.13
C ARG A 34 33.54 -4.72 -9.74
N SER A 35 34.30 -5.70 -9.27
CA SER A 35 33.75 -6.99 -8.81
C SER A 35 32.77 -6.82 -7.65
N ILE A 36 33.06 -5.91 -6.70
CA ILE A 36 32.12 -5.54 -5.63
C ILE A 36 30.85 -4.92 -6.21
N GLY A 37 30.97 -4.01 -7.18
CA GLY A 37 29.82 -3.40 -7.87
C GLY A 37 28.95 -4.44 -8.57
N GLU A 38 29.55 -5.33 -9.35
CA GLU A 38 28.85 -6.43 -10.04
C GLU A 38 28.18 -7.40 -9.06
N SER A 39 28.86 -7.71 -7.95
CA SER A 39 28.31 -8.55 -6.88
C SER A 39 27.12 -7.88 -6.21
N ALA A 40 27.20 -6.59 -5.91
CA ALA A 40 26.09 -5.82 -5.33
C ALA A 40 24.87 -5.78 -6.27
N GLU A 41 25.08 -5.55 -7.58
CA GLU A 41 24.02 -5.61 -8.58
C GLU A 41 23.40 -7.01 -8.70
N TRP A 42 24.23 -8.05 -8.66
CA TRP A 42 23.77 -9.44 -8.69
C TRP A 42 22.93 -9.77 -7.44
N THR A 43 23.38 -9.37 -6.26
CA THR A 43 22.62 -9.55 -5.01
C THR A 43 21.31 -8.76 -5.06
N ALA A 44 21.32 -7.52 -5.54
CA ALA A 44 20.11 -6.72 -5.69
C ALA A 44 19.08 -7.39 -6.63
N ARG A 45 19.54 -7.94 -7.77
CA ARG A 45 18.70 -8.73 -8.68
C ARG A 45 18.18 -10.01 -8.02
N GLY A 46 19.04 -10.77 -7.34
CA GLY A 46 18.66 -11.98 -6.64
C GLY A 46 17.59 -11.75 -5.55
N VAL A 47 17.73 -10.67 -4.78
CA VAL A 47 16.73 -10.24 -3.78
C VAL A 47 15.43 -9.82 -4.46
N HIS A 48 15.50 -9.10 -5.57
CA HIS A 48 14.32 -8.72 -6.35
C HIS A 48 13.56 -9.97 -6.84
N ASP A 49 14.24 -10.92 -7.46
CA ASP A 49 13.65 -12.15 -8.00
C ASP A 49 13.04 -13.02 -6.89
N ALA A 50 13.73 -13.15 -5.76
CA ALA A 50 13.21 -13.84 -4.59
C ALA A 50 11.93 -13.16 -4.08
N SER A 51 11.92 -11.83 -3.99
CA SER A 51 10.73 -11.07 -3.61
C SER A 51 9.56 -11.28 -4.59
N GLN A 52 9.81 -11.37 -5.89
CA GLN A 52 8.76 -11.65 -6.88
C GLN A 52 8.20 -13.07 -6.72
N LYS A 53 9.06 -14.07 -6.52
CA LYS A 53 8.62 -15.46 -6.28
C LYS A 53 7.75 -15.57 -5.01
N VAL A 54 8.14 -14.89 -3.93
CA VAL A 54 7.34 -14.84 -2.69
C VAL A 54 5.98 -14.20 -2.95
N ARG A 55 5.90 -13.10 -3.72
CA ARG A 55 4.62 -12.48 -4.10
C ARG A 55 3.70 -13.44 -4.84
N THR A 56 4.23 -14.17 -5.82
CA THR A 56 3.47 -15.19 -6.57
C THR A 56 2.94 -16.30 -5.66
N LEU A 57 3.72 -16.74 -4.68
CA LEU A 57 3.27 -17.75 -3.72
C LEU A 57 2.13 -17.22 -2.84
N ILE A 58 2.25 -15.98 -2.36
CA ILE A 58 1.18 -15.32 -1.59
C ILE A 58 -0.10 -15.26 -2.43
N ASP A 59 -0.02 -14.78 -3.68
CA ASP A 59 -1.20 -14.69 -4.55
C ASP A 59 -1.88 -16.05 -4.76
N ARG A 60 -1.09 -17.13 -4.96
CA ARG A 60 -1.63 -18.50 -5.08
C ARG A 60 -2.30 -18.98 -3.79
N SER A 61 -1.71 -18.70 -2.63
CA SER A 61 -2.30 -19.05 -1.33
C SER A 61 -3.62 -18.32 -1.07
N GLU A 62 -3.72 -17.04 -1.44
CA GLU A 62 -4.96 -16.27 -1.35
C GLU A 62 -6.07 -16.91 -2.21
N THR A 63 -5.75 -17.30 -3.47
CA THR A 63 -6.68 -18.00 -4.35
C THR A 63 -7.13 -19.36 -3.78
N MET A 64 -6.22 -20.12 -3.17
CA MET A 64 -6.56 -21.39 -2.54
C MET A 64 -7.56 -21.22 -1.40
N VAL A 65 -7.36 -20.21 -0.53
CA VAL A 65 -8.29 -19.92 0.57
C VAL A 65 -9.67 -19.54 0.02
N GLN A 66 -9.73 -18.70 -1.02
CA GLN A 66 -10.99 -18.33 -1.67
C GLN A 66 -11.72 -19.56 -2.23
N ALA A 67 -11.00 -20.45 -2.93
CA ALA A 67 -11.57 -21.67 -3.48
C ALA A 67 -12.07 -22.63 -2.38
N SER A 68 -11.31 -22.81 -1.29
CA SER A 68 -11.73 -23.67 -0.17
C SER A 68 -13.02 -23.20 0.49
N VAL A 69 -13.17 -21.89 0.70
CA VAL A 69 -14.42 -21.31 1.23
C VAL A 69 -15.56 -21.44 0.21
N GLY A 70 -15.29 -21.18 -1.07
CA GLY A 70 -16.28 -21.34 -2.15
C GLY A 70 -16.85 -22.76 -2.25
N LEU A 71 -16.06 -23.77 -1.89
CA LEU A 71 -16.46 -25.18 -1.84
C LEU A 71 -17.17 -25.59 -0.52
N GLY A 72 -17.47 -24.64 0.37
CA GLY A 72 -18.15 -24.90 1.64
C GLY A 72 -17.22 -25.33 2.78
N GLY A 73 -15.90 -25.22 2.61
CA GLY A 73 -14.93 -25.39 3.69
C GLY A 73 -15.03 -24.23 4.68
N GLY A 74 -15.60 -24.49 5.87
CA GLY A 74 -15.62 -23.50 6.94
C GLY A 74 -14.21 -23.12 7.37
N THR A 75 -13.84 -21.85 7.24
CA THR A 75 -12.58 -21.32 7.75
C THR A 75 -12.79 -20.60 9.08
N ILE A 76 -11.74 -20.45 9.87
CA ILE A 76 -11.73 -19.59 11.06
C ILE A 76 -12.17 -18.14 10.77
N ASP A 77 -12.08 -17.73 9.50
CA ASP A 77 -12.39 -16.38 9.02
C ASP A 77 -13.83 -16.27 8.49
N GLN A 78 -14.62 -17.36 8.45
CA GLN A 78 -15.94 -17.41 7.80
C GLN A 78 -16.88 -16.29 8.27
N ARG A 79 -16.99 -16.09 9.59
CA ARG A 79 -17.84 -15.04 10.14
C ARG A 79 -17.42 -13.61 9.74
N PHE A 80 -16.12 -13.39 9.50
CA PHE A 80 -15.61 -12.10 9.00
C PHE A 80 -15.87 -11.95 7.50
N ILE A 81 -15.78 -13.05 6.74
CA ILE A 81 -16.13 -13.11 5.32
C ILE A 81 -17.63 -12.77 5.15
N ASP A 82 -18.49 -13.39 5.93
CA ASP A 82 -19.93 -13.13 5.90
C ASP A 82 -20.24 -11.68 6.29
N ARG A 83 -19.53 -11.16 7.31
CA ARG A 83 -19.68 -9.78 7.75
C ARG A 83 -19.31 -8.77 6.66
N VAL A 84 -18.14 -8.89 6.04
CA VAL A 84 -17.70 -7.93 5.01
C VAL A 84 -18.61 -7.99 3.77
N LYS A 85 -19.09 -9.18 3.41
CA LYS A 85 -20.05 -9.35 2.30
C LYS A 85 -21.38 -8.68 2.59
N ALA A 86 -21.91 -8.85 3.81
CA ALA A 86 -23.16 -8.22 4.22
C ALA A 86 -23.03 -6.68 4.24
N ASP A 87 -21.94 -6.16 4.80
CA ASP A 87 -21.69 -4.72 4.87
C ASP A 87 -21.47 -4.13 3.45
N ALA A 88 -20.78 -4.83 2.55
CA ALA A 88 -20.60 -4.41 1.16
C ALA A 88 -21.94 -4.36 0.40
N ALA A 89 -22.80 -5.36 0.61
CA ALA A 89 -24.14 -5.38 0.04
C ALA A 89 -25.01 -4.23 0.57
N ALA A 90 -24.88 -3.87 1.86
CA ALA A 90 -25.57 -2.72 2.43
C ALA A 90 -25.11 -1.40 1.81
N ILE A 91 -23.80 -1.24 1.55
CA ILE A 91 -23.26 -0.07 0.83
C ILE A 91 -23.79 -0.02 -0.60
N SER A 92 -23.76 -1.14 -1.32
CA SER A 92 -24.35 -1.28 -2.66
C SER A 92 -25.81 -0.81 -2.67
N ALA A 93 -26.63 -1.28 -1.74
CA ALA A 93 -28.02 -0.87 -1.63
C ALA A 93 -28.16 0.64 -1.34
N ALA A 94 -27.34 1.19 -0.43
CA ALA A 94 -27.37 2.62 -0.11
C ALA A 94 -27.00 3.50 -1.31
N PHE A 95 -26.04 3.07 -2.13
CA PHE A 95 -25.68 3.76 -3.37
C PHE A 95 -26.76 3.62 -4.44
N GLU A 96 -27.37 2.44 -4.59
CA GLU A 96 -28.51 2.24 -5.49
C GLU A 96 -29.67 3.17 -5.17
N THR A 97 -30.03 3.27 -3.88
CA THR A 97 -31.05 4.21 -3.41
C THR A 97 -30.64 5.66 -3.68
N ALA A 98 -29.38 6.03 -3.45
CA ALA A 98 -28.90 7.39 -3.72
C ALA A 98 -28.99 7.78 -5.20
N VAL A 99 -28.70 6.85 -6.10
CA VAL A 99 -28.85 7.05 -7.55
C VAL A 99 -30.33 7.10 -7.94
N ALA A 100 -31.16 6.20 -7.42
CA ALA A 100 -32.60 6.16 -7.71
C ALA A 100 -33.32 7.45 -7.27
N GLU A 101 -32.94 7.99 -6.10
CA GLU A 101 -33.47 9.24 -5.54
C GLU A 101 -32.79 10.50 -6.12
N ARG A 102 -31.88 10.34 -7.09
CA ARG A 102 -31.14 11.45 -7.73
C ARG A 102 -30.32 12.30 -6.74
N ARG A 103 -29.93 11.75 -5.59
CA ARG A 103 -28.97 12.37 -4.66
C ARG A 103 -27.56 12.45 -5.24
N ILE A 104 -27.27 11.60 -6.22
CA ILE A 104 -26.08 11.63 -7.08
C ILE A 104 -26.46 11.06 -8.44
N SER A 105 -25.78 11.48 -9.52
CA SER A 105 -25.88 10.78 -10.81
C SER A 105 -25.01 9.53 -10.81
N LEU A 106 -25.38 8.53 -11.63
CA LEU A 106 -24.53 7.34 -11.79
C LEU A 106 -23.12 7.74 -12.30
N ALA A 107 -23.03 8.69 -13.22
CA ALA A 107 -21.75 9.18 -13.72
C ALA A 107 -20.88 9.79 -12.60
N ALA A 108 -21.46 10.61 -11.72
CA ALA A 108 -20.73 11.23 -10.61
C ALA A 108 -20.31 10.21 -9.53
N LEU A 109 -21.10 9.14 -9.32
CA LEU A 109 -20.75 8.05 -8.41
C LEU A 109 -19.50 7.28 -8.87
N PHE A 110 -19.28 7.19 -10.19
CA PHE A 110 -18.16 6.48 -10.81
C PHE A 110 -17.05 7.42 -11.30
N ASP A 111 -17.14 8.72 -11.00
CA ASP A 111 -16.17 9.72 -11.44
C ASP A 111 -14.91 9.68 -10.58
N GLN A 112 -13.79 9.30 -11.20
CA GLN A 112 -12.49 9.14 -10.56
C GLN A 112 -11.58 10.35 -10.74
N ARG A 113 -12.13 11.53 -11.06
CA ARG A 113 -11.37 12.78 -11.11
C ARG A 113 -11.13 13.31 -9.70
N TYR A 114 -10.02 12.87 -9.11
CA TYR A 114 -9.58 13.33 -7.81
C TYR A 114 -9.04 14.76 -7.88
N ARG A 115 -9.44 15.60 -6.93
CA ARG A 115 -8.92 16.96 -6.75
C ARG A 115 -8.23 17.04 -5.40
N GLU A 116 -6.97 17.43 -5.38
CA GLU A 116 -6.22 17.62 -4.15
C GLU A 116 -6.87 18.67 -3.25
N ILE A 117 -6.80 18.43 -1.94
CA ILE A 117 -7.14 19.39 -0.91
C ILE A 117 -5.86 20.16 -0.59
N PRO A 118 -5.78 21.48 -0.88
CA PRO A 118 -4.56 22.23 -0.65
C PRO A 118 -4.14 22.24 0.82
N GLY A 119 -2.83 22.16 1.08
CA GLY A 119 -2.27 22.28 2.42
C GLY A 119 -2.33 21.00 3.27
N THR A 120 -2.71 19.86 2.69
CA THR A 120 -2.73 18.57 3.40
C THR A 120 -1.45 17.79 3.25
N ASP A 121 -0.96 17.20 4.34
CA ASP A 121 0.20 16.31 4.37
C ASP A 121 -0.03 15.16 5.40
N PRO A 122 -0.20 13.90 4.97
CA PRO A 122 -0.22 13.42 3.58
C PRO A 122 -1.35 14.03 2.74
N VAL A 123 -1.15 14.09 1.42
CA VAL A 123 -2.12 14.63 0.45
C VAL A 123 -3.46 13.93 0.59
N GLN A 124 -4.51 14.73 0.81
CA GLN A 124 -5.90 14.31 0.68
C GLN A 124 -6.48 14.82 -0.63
N VAL A 125 -7.44 14.09 -1.17
CA VAL A 125 -8.15 14.40 -2.41
C VAL A 125 -9.65 14.24 -2.23
N MET A 126 -10.42 14.87 -3.10
CA MET A 126 -11.88 14.73 -3.19
C MET A 126 -12.25 14.19 -4.57
N ALA A 127 -13.10 13.18 -4.60
CA ALA A 127 -13.88 12.77 -5.79
C ALA A 127 -15.33 13.28 -5.68
N PRO A 128 -16.09 13.38 -6.79
CA PRO A 128 -17.48 13.86 -6.77
C PRO A 128 -18.44 13.09 -5.85
N PHE A 129 -18.14 11.82 -5.55
CA PHE A 129 -18.94 11.00 -4.62
C PHE A 129 -18.57 11.14 -3.14
N THR A 130 -17.49 11.85 -2.81
CA THR A 130 -16.92 11.84 -1.43
C THR A 130 -17.90 12.36 -0.38
N GLU A 131 -18.65 13.41 -0.68
CA GLU A 131 -19.64 13.94 0.27
C GLU A 131 -20.83 12.99 0.46
N LEU A 132 -21.19 12.24 -0.59
CA LEU A 132 -22.22 11.22 -0.48
C LEU A 132 -21.75 10.10 0.45
N THR A 133 -20.50 9.64 0.29
CA THR A 133 -19.95 8.58 1.14
C THR A 133 -19.81 9.04 2.60
N ASP A 134 -19.45 10.31 2.84
CA ASP A 134 -19.40 10.88 4.20
C ASP A 134 -20.77 10.83 4.91
N ARG A 135 -21.86 10.90 4.16
CA ARG A 135 -23.23 10.76 4.72
C ARG A 135 -23.66 9.31 4.90
N LEU A 136 -23.32 8.42 3.97
CA LEU A 136 -23.88 7.07 3.90
C LEU A 136 -23.05 6.00 4.59
N LEU A 137 -21.71 6.09 4.53
CA LEU A 137 -20.83 5.01 4.96
C LEU A 137 -20.60 4.92 6.48
N PRO A 138 -20.59 6.02 7.27
CA PRO A 138 -20.24 5.92 8.69
C PRO A 138 -21.07 4.90 9.49
N PRO A 139 -22.41 4.82 9.37
CA PRO A 139 -23.19 3.84 10.14
C PRO A 139 -22.75 2.38 9.88
N ILE A 140 -22.44 2.04 8.64
CA ILE A 140 -22.02 0.68 8.25
C ILE A 140 -20.59 0.40 8.72
N GLN A 141 -19.67 1.33 8.43
CA GLN A 141 -18.25 1.16 8.76
C GLN A 141 -17.99 1.13 10.26
N GLU A 142 -18.73 1.93 11.04
CA GLU A 142 -18.57 2.00 12.49
C GLU A 142 -19.13 0.75 13.18
N ALA A 143 -20.30 0.27 12.76
CA ALA A 143 -20.89 -0.96 13.29
C ALA A 143 -19.99 -2.19 13.11
N ALA A 144 -19.07 -2.16 12.13
CA ALA A 144 -18.09 -3.23 11.93
C ALA A 144 -17.01 -3.27 13.03
N LEU A 145 -16.73 -2.15 13.70
CA LEU A 145 -15.81 -2.11 14.84
C LEU A 145 -16.41 -2.79 16.09
N ASP A 146 -17.73 -2.72 16.24
CA ASP A 146 -18.46 -3.34 17.36
C ASP A 146 -18.63 -4.85 17.17
N PHE A 147 -18.35 -5.37 15.97
CA PHE A 147 -18.51 -6.78 15.64
C PHE A 147 -17.56 -7.70 16.41
N ASP A 148 -16.29 -7.33 16.50
CA ASP A 148 -15.27 -8.12 17.18
C ASP A 148 -14.07 -7.23 17.55
N PRO A 149 -13.49 -7.40 18.76
CA PRO A 149 -12.36 -6.58 19.23
C PRO A 149 -11.07 -6.74 18.41
N ARG A 150 -10.97 -7.73 17.50
CA ARG A 150 -9.84 -7.83 16.58
C ARG A 150 -9.97 -6.89 15.39
N VAL A 151 -11.18 -6.42 15.07
CA VAL A 151 -11.41 -5.49 13.95
C VAL A 151 -10.72 -4.16 14.26
N ILE A 152 -9.82 -3.77 13.36
CA ILE A 152 -9.10 -2.51 13.47
C ILE A 152 -9.78 -1.44 12.62
N PHE A 153 -10.25 -1.79 11.41
CA PHE A 153 -11.01 -0.87 10.58
C PHE A 153 -11.96 -1.57 9.60
N CYS A 154 -12.94 -0.80 9.15
CA CYS A 154 -13.78 -1.09 7.99
C CYS A 154 -13.86 0.18 7.12
N ALA A 155 -13.54 0.06 5.84
CA ALA A 155 -13.50 1.22 4.93
C ALA A 155 -13.74 0.82 3.47
N ALA A 156 -14.58 1.58 2.78
CA ALA A 156 -14.76 1.42 1.34
C ALA A 156 -13.62 2.10 0.57
N VAL A 157 -13.16 1.45 -0.49
CA VAL A 157 -12.20 2.01 -1.45
C VAL A 157 -12.71 1.83 -2.87
N ASP A 158 -12.44 2.80 -3.74
CA ASP A 158 -12.74 2.63 -5.17
C ASP A 158 -11.66 1.77 -5.88
N ARG A 159 -11.84 1.54 -7.19
CA ARG A 159 -10.92 0.71 -8.00
C ARG A 159 -9.48 1.21 -8.12
N ASN A 160 -9.21 2.45 -7.72
CA ASN A 160 -7.87 3.04 -7.69
C ASN A 160 -7.30 3.11 -6.26
N GLY A 161 -8.00 2.54 -5.27
CA GLY A 161 -7.58 2.56 -3.87
C GLY A 161 -7.92 3.87 -3.16
N TYR A 162 -8.76 4.74 -3.74
CA TYR A 162 -9.21 5.95 -3.07
C TYR A 162 -10.19 5.60 -1.96
N LEU A 163 -9.85 6.01 -0.73
CA LEU A 163 -10.63 5.80 0.49
C LEU A 163 -11.31 7.13 0.87
N PRO A 164 -12.55 7.41 0.43
CA PRO A 164 -13.18 8.70 0.66
C PRO A 164 -13.51 8.95 2.14
N THR A 165 -14.10 7.95 2.79
CA THR A 165 -14.62 8.05 4.16
C THR A 165 -14.09 6.88 4.98
N HIS A 166 -13.42 7.16 6.10
CA HIS A 166 -12.89 6.13 6.99
C HIS A 166 -13.70 6.09 8.29
N ASN A 167 -13.52 5.03 9.10
CA ASN A 167 -13.91 5.04 10.51
C ASN A 167 -13.50 6.34 11.22
N ARG A 168 -14.31 6.79 12.19
CA ARG A 168 -14.14 8.09 12.87
C ARG A 168 -12.76 8.29 13.47
N LYS A 169 -12.22 7.25 14.12
CA LYS A 169 -10.88 7.25 14.73
C LYS A 169 -9.71 7.44 13.75
N PHE A 170 -9.97 7.39 12.45
CA PHE A 170 -9.00 7.60 11.38
C PHE A 170 -9.44 8.70 10.39
N SER A 171 -10.47 9.46 10.73
CA SER A 171 -11.04 10.54 9.91
C SER A 171 -10.93 11.90 10.61
N HIS A 172 -9.89 12.09 11.42
CA HIS A 172 -9.69 13.36 12.11
C HIS A 172 -9.28 14.46 11.13
N PRO A 173 -9.62 15.74 11.39
CA PRO A 173 -9.06 16.87 10.67
C PRO A 173 -7.54 16.85 10.72
N GLN A 174 -6.87 17.30 9.65
CA GLN A 174 -5.42 17.39 9.64
C GLN A 174 -4.91 18.43 10.64
N SER A 175 -3.77 18.11 11.24
CA SER A 175 -2.95 18.98 12.08
C SER A 175 -1.72 19.47 11.31
N ALA A 176 -0.87 20.27 11.95
CA ALA A 176 0.43 20.67 11.40
C ALA A 176 1.50 19.56 11.47
N ASP A 177 1.21 18.41 12.08
CA ASP A 177 2.13 17.27 12.20
C ASP A 177 1.78 16.16 11.18
N PRO A 178 2.61 15.97 10.12
CA PRO A 178 2.38 14.95 9.11
C PRO A 178 2.41 13.52 9.66
N VAL A 179 3.18 13.26 10.72
CA VAL A 179 3.27 11.93 11.35
C VAL A 179 1.95 11.60 12.05
N TRP A 180 1.39 12.57 12.79
CA TRP A 180 0.07 12.43 13.39
C TRP A 180 -1.02 12.27 12.31
N ASN A 181 -0.96 13.06 11.24
CA ASN A 181 -1.92 12.99 10.12
C ASN A 181 -1.88 11.61 9.43
N ALA A 182 -0.68 11.04 9.24
CA ALA A 182 -0.52 9.73 8.62
C ALA A 182 -1.23 8.61 9.41
N ALA A 183 -1.33 8.75 10.74
CA ALA A 183 -2.01 7.81 11.62
C ALA A 183 -3.52 8.11 11.80
N ASN A 184 -3.93 9.39 11.86
CA ASN A 184 -5.27 9.80 12.32
C ASN A 184 -6.16 10.43 11.24
N SER A 185 -5.60 10.86 10.11
CA SER A 185 -6.31 11.49 8.98
C SER A 185 -6.14 10.64 7.71
N ARG A 186 -6.60 9.39 7.78
CA ARG A 186 -6.42 8.37 6.73
C ARG A 186 -7.51 8.38 5.67
N ASN A 187 -8.61 9.09 5.90
CA ASN A 187 -9.65 9.32 4.90
C ASN A 187 -9.17 10.27 3.79
N ARG A 188 -9.90 10.29 2.68
CA ARG A 188 -9.63 11.13 1.49
C ARG A 188 -8.26 10.87 0.88
N ARG A 189 -7.69 9.68 1.05
CA ARG A 189 -6.35 9.32 0.56
C ARG A 189 -6.43 8.18 -0.43
N ILE A 190 -5.44 8.11 -1.31
CA ILE A 190 -5.25 7.00 -2.24
C ILE A 190 -4.25 6.04 -1.60
N PHE A 191 -4.65 4.77 -1.47
CA PHE A 191 -3.80 3.66 -1.06
C PHE A 191 -3.57 2.75 -2.26
N ASP A 192 -2.57 3.10 -3.07
CA ASP A 192 -2.20 2.43 -4.31
C ASP A 192 -1.18 1.29 -4.11
N ASP A 193 -0.97 0.87 -2.86
CA ASP A 193 -0.22 -0.33 -2.55
C ASP A 193 -0.97 -1.60 -3.00
N ARG A 194 -0.25 -2.74 -3.09
CA ARG A 194 -0.81 -4.02 -3.55
C ARG A 194 -2.10 -4.39 -2.81
N VAL A 195 -2.18 -4.19 -1.50
CA VAL A 195 -3.33 -4.59 -0.68
C VAL A 195 -4.53 -3.71 -1.01
N GLY A 196 -4.33 -2.38 -1.07
CA GLY A 196 -5.37 -1.41 -1.40
C GLY A 196 -5.94 -1.60 -2.82
N LEU A 197 -5.07 -1.74 -3.82
CA LEU A 197 -5.49 -1.93 -5.22
C LEU A 197 -6.21 -3.27 -5.44
N LYS A 198 -5.69 -4.37 -4.89
CA LYS A 198 -6.37 -5.66 -5.02
C LYS A 198 -7.73 -5.64 -4.32
N ALA A 199 -7.86 -5.00 -3.17
CA ALA A 199 -9.13 -4.86 -2.48
C ALA A 199 -10.17 -4.08 -3.30
N GLY A 200 -9.78 -2.93 -3.87
CA GLY A 200 -10.67 -2.10 -4.69
C GLY A 200 -10.98 -2.67 -6.07
N ARG A 201 -10.13 -3.57 -6.61
CA ARG A 201 -10.31 -4.20 -7.92
C ARG A 201 -10.91 -5.60 -7.86
N ASN A 202 -11.06 -6.17 -6.67
CA ASN A 202 -11.61 -7.51 -6.49
C ASN A 202 -13.07 -7.58 -6.96
N THR A 203 -13.35 -8.44 -7.94
CA THR A 203 -14.72 -8.75 -8.41
C THR A 203 -15.23 -10.09 -7.90
N GLU A 204 -14.39 -10.88 -7.24
CA GLU A 204 -14.80 -12.15 -6.61
C GLU A 204 -15.65 -11.88 -5.36
N PRO A 205 -16.47 -12.84 -4.88
CA PRO A 205 -17.35 -12.63 -3.72
C PRO A 205 -16.66 -12.12 -2.47
N PHE A 206 -15.39 -12.46 -2.28
CA PHE A 206 -14.50 -11.85 -1.30
C PHE A 206 -13.03 -12.09 -1.68
N LEU A 207 -12.10 -11.35 -1.08
CA LEU A 207 -10.65 -11.57 -1.13
C LEU A 207 -10.08 -11.50 0.29
N LEU A 208 -9.21 -12.45 0.67
CA LEU A 208 -8.47 -12.41 1.93
C LEU A 208 -6.98 -12.18 1.64
N GLN A 209 -6.40 -11.15 2.24
CA GLN A 209 -4.97 -10.85 2.15
C GLN A 209 -4.36 -10.81 3.54
N VAL A 210 -3.17 -11.39 3.70
CA VAL A 210 -2.36 -11.21 4.92
C VAL A 210 -1.27 -10.20 4.63
N TYR A 211 -1.18 -9.16 5.44
CA TYR A 211 -0.21 -8.09 5.22
C TYR A 211 0.32 -7.48 6.51
N ARG A 212 1.49 -6.85 6.40
CA ARG A 212 2.12 -6.07 7.45
C ARG A 212 1.65 -4.62 7.31
N ARG A 213 0.88 -4.12 8.27
CA ARG A 213 0.39 -2.74 8.28
C ARG A 213 1.34 -1.83 9.06
N ASP A 214 1.65 -0.67 8.48
CA ASP A 214 2.26 0.44 9.21
C ASP A 214 1.17 1.19 10.03
N MET A 215 1.39 1.23 11.35
CA MET A 215 0.53 1.86 12.33
C MET A 215 0.90 3.32 12.60
N GLY A 216 1.95 3.84 11.95
CA GLY A 216 2.57 5.13 12.22
C GLY A 216 3.77 5.00 13.17
N GLY A 217 4.73 5.93 13.06
CA GLY A 217 5.88 6.00 13.97
C GLY A 217 6.81 4.78 13.93
N GLY A 218 6.80 3.98 12.85
CA GLY A 218 7.64 2.78 12.70
C GLY A 218 7.10 1.53 13.39
N ALA A 219 5.89 1.57 13.96
CA ALA A 219 5.21 0.40 14.53
C ALA A 219 4.48 -0.39 13.43
N PHE A 220 4.67 -1.72 13.42
CA PHE A 220 4.04 -2.59 12.43
C PHE A 220 3.23 -3.71 13.09
N MET A 221 2.14 -4.10 12.44
CA MET A 221 1.27 -5.19 12.90
C MET A 221 0.89 -6.10 11.74
N MET A 222 0.93 -7.41 11.97
CA MET A 222 0.40 -8.39 11.02
C MET A 222 -1.12 -8.39 11.09
N MET A 223 -1.76 -8.26 9.93
CA MET A 223 -3.21 -8.13 9.80
C MET A 223 -3.73 -9.00 8.66
N LYS A 224 -4.99 -9.39 8.80
CA LYS A 224 -5.82 -9.88 7.70
C LYS A 224 -6.65 -8.72 7.17
N ASP A 225 -6.69 -8.56 5.85
CA ASP A 225 -7.57 -7.64 5.12
C ASP A 225 -8.54 -8.50 4.31
N LEU A 226 -9.82 -8.49 4.71
CA LEU A 226 -10.89 -9.07 3.91
C LEU A 226 -11.56 -7.98 3.10
N SER A 227 -11.79 -8.21 1.80
CA SER A 227 -12.60 -7.32 1.00
C SER A 227 -13.73 -8.02 0.27
N ALA A 228 -14.80 -7.28 -0.02
CA ALA A 228 -15.93 -7.72 -0.85
C ALA A 228 -16.36 -6.60 -1.81
N PRO A 229 -16.81 -6.94 -3.04
CA PRO A 229 -17.12 -5.95 -4.07
C PRO A 229 -18.38 -5.16 -3.74
N ILE A 230 -18.33 -3.86 -4.04
CA ILE A 230 -19.48 -2.96 -4.06
C ILE A 230 -19.88 -2.76 -5.52
N VAL A 231 -21.08 -3.19 -5.86
CA VAL A 231 -21.65 -3.14 -7.21
C VAL A 231 -22.90 -2.26 -7.20
N VAL A 232 -23.03 -1.37 -8.19
CA VAL A 232 -24.17 -0.46 -8.38
C VAL A 232 -24.56 -0.50 -9.85
N ARG A 233 -25.83 -0.79 -10.16
CA ARG A 233 -26.39 -0.98 -11.51
C ARG A 233 -25.58 -1.99 -12.33
N GLY A 234 -25.15 -3.07 -11.69
CA GLY A 234 -24.30 -4.11 -12.30
C GLY A 234 -22.86 -3.67 -12.58
N GLN A 235 -22.46 -2.44 -12.21
CA GLN A 235 -21.11 -1.92 -12.41
C GLN A 235 -20.32 -1.96 -11.11
N HIS A 236 -19.08 -2.44 -11.18
CA HIS A 236 -18.17 -2.52 -10.04
C HIS A 236 -17.63 -1.12 -9.68
N TRP A 237 -18.02 -0.62 -8.50
CA TRP A 237 -17.60 0.68 -7.98
C TRP A 237 -16.23 0.59 -7.27
N GLY A 238 -16.03 -0.47 -6.49
CA GLY A 238 -14.85 -0.68 -5.66
C GLY A 238 -15.08 -1.79 -4.64
N GLY A 239 -14.29 -1.84 -3.58
CA GLY A 239 -14.38 -2.86 -2.54
C GLY A 239 -14.58 -2.28 -1.14
N LEU A 240 -15.37 -2.95 -0.31
CA LEU A 240 -15.36 -2.73 1.14
C LEU A 240 -14.27 -3.57 1.76
N ARG A 241 -13.41 -2.97 2.59
CA ARG A 241 -12.37 -3.66 3.35
C ARG A 241 -12.77 -3.79 4.81
N LEU A 242 -12.48 -4.94 5.41
CA LEU A 242 -12.58 -5.24 6.83
C LEU A 242 -11.26 -5.84 7.30
N ALA A 243 -10.49 -5.08 8.07
CA ALA A 243 -9.17 -5.51 8.49
C ALA A 243 -9.10 -5.77 9.99
N TYR A 244 -8.49 -6.89 10.37
CA TYR A 244 -8.47 -7.39 11.74
C TYR A 244 -7.14 -8.06 12.08
N ARG A 245 -6.84 -8.12 13.38
CA ARG A 245 -5.63 -8.76 13.91
C ARG A 245 -5.67 -10.27 13.73
N ILE A 246 -4.52 -10.85 13.42
CA ILE A 246 -4.29 -12.28 13.57
C ILE A 246 -4.21 -12.56 15.08
N SER A 247 -5.05 -13.45 15.57
CA SER A 247 -5.03 -13.93 16.95
C SER A 247 -3.80 -14.77 17.22
#